data_AF-A0A357ENF5-F1
#
_entry.id   AF-A0A357ENF5-F1
#
_cell.length_a   1.000
_cell.length_b   1.000
_cell.length_c   1.000
_cell.angle_alpha   90.00
_cell.angle_beta   90.00
_cell.angle_gamma   90.00
#
_symmetry.space_group_name_H-M   'P 1'
#
loop_
_entity.id
_entity.type
_entity.pdbx_description
1 polymer ?
#
loop_
_entity_poly.entity_id
_entity_poly.type
_entity_poly.pdbx_seq_one_letter_code
_entity_poly.pdbx_strand_id
1 'polypeptide(L)'
;MTWQLLLVEDEASVREAFALRLNDHGYMVQTASSGEEALGLLRTAEPDILVLDLVMPNLTGLDVLARVKQTSPNLLVILVTARGTVKDAVEATKLGAFDFVAKSIDMEDLLHALSRATQLLTLQRQVHVQSGQDADRYAFDRVIAKSPATQDFMIQVRELAKNDRVTVLLQGETGTGKQYIARVIHYNGARAHKPCIEVDCPSIPRELFESELFGHEKGSFTGAAGRKTGLIELAEGGTLLFDEIGDLPLSLQAKLLRVIEERMFRRVGGSATIPVDVRFMAATNRNLKDAVAKGEFREDLYFRLNVVTLTIPPLRERPEDIIPLATQFLVRSALSLRKPV
;
A
#
# COMPACT_ATOMS: atom_id res chain seq x y z
N MET A 1 -19.82 -1.76 9.12
CA MET A 1 -19.56 -0.66 8.17
C MET A 1 -20.61 -0.76 7.10
N THR A 2 -21.32 0.33 6.81
CA THR A 2 -22.40 0.34 5.83
C THR A 2 -21.82 0.87 4.52
N TRP A 3 -21.89 0.08 3.45
CA TRP A 3 -21.33 0.41 2.14
C TRP A 3 -22.35 1.18 1.30
N GLN A 4 -21.90 2.24 0.61
CA GLN A 4 -22.76 3.05 -0.25
C GLN A 4 -22.78 2.47 -1.67
N LEU A 5 -23.96 2.14 -2.18
CA LEU A 5 -24.17 1.66 -3.53
C LEU A 5 -24.91 2.72 -4.34
N LEU A 6 -24.49 2.93 -5.59
CA LEU A 6 -25.33 3.54 -6.61
C LEU A 6 -25.85 2.43 -7.52
N LEU A 7 -27.16 2.21 -7.53
CA LEU A 7 -27.85 1.25 -8.39
C LEU A 7 -28.46 1.97 -9.59
N VAL A 8 -28.10 1.58 -10.81
CA VAL A 8 -28.61 2.16 -12.05
C VAL A 8 -29.38 1.10 -12.83
N GLU A 9 -30.67 1.35 -13.00
CA GLU A 9 -31.62 0.41 -13.60
C GLU A 9 -32.76 1.22 -14.22
N ASP A 10 -33.13 0.98 -15.48
CA ASP A 10 -34.19 1.77 -16.14
C ASP A 10 -35.59 1.29 -15.74
N GLU A 11 -35.79 -0.02 -15.56
CA GLU A 11 -37.07 -0.60 -15.16
C GLU A 11 -37.38 -0.33 -13.68
N ALA A 12 -38.42 0.47 -13.41
CA ALA A 12 -38.77 0.90 -12.05
C ALA A 12 -39.05 -0.25 -11.08
N SER A 13 -39.79 -1.27 -11.53
CA SER A 13 -40.10 -2.49 -10.76
C SER A 13 -38.83 -3.23 -10.33
N VAL A 14 -37.88 -3.41 -11.25
CA VAL A 14 -36.61 -4.09 -10.97
C VAL A 14 -35.75 -3.25 -10.03
N ARG A 15 -35.66 -1.94 -10.29
CA ARG A 15 -34.87 -1.00 -9.48
C ARG A 15 -35.33 -0.98 -8.03
N GLU A 16 -36.64 -0.90 -7.80
CA GLU A 16 -37.24 -0.91 -6.46
C GLU A 16 -37.01 -2.24 -5.75
N ALA A 17 -37.22 -3.37 -6.43
CA ALA A 17 -37.01 -4.70 -5.87
C ALA A 17 -35.54 -4.94 -5.49
N PHE A 18 -34.61 -4.55 -6.36
CA PHE A 18 -33.17 -4.66 -6.13
C PHE A 18 -32.74 -3.75 -4.98
N ALA A 19 -33.18 -2.49 -4.98
CA ALA A 19 -32.87 -1.54 -3.91
C ALA A 19 -33.37 -2.04 -2.55
N LEU A 20 -34.62 -2.53 -2.45
CA LEU A 20 -35.18 -3.05 -1.21
C LEU A 20 -34.33 -4.20 -0.66
N ARG A 21 -34.05 -5.20 -1.50
CA ARG A 21 -33.31 -6.38 -1.06
C ARG A 21 -31.84 -6.09 -0.77
N LEU A 22 -31.20 -5.17 -1.49
CA LEU A 22 -29.85 -4.71 -1.16
C LEU A 22 -29.82 -3.95 0.17
N ASN A 23 -30.83 -3.11 0.47
CA ASN A 23 -30.96 -2.49 1.79
C ASN A 23 -31.14 -3.53 2.90
N ASP A 24 -31.94 -4.59 2.68
CA ASP A 24 -32.10 -5.70 3.64
C ASP A 24 -30.78 -6.43 3.93
N HIS A 25 -29.84 -6.43 2.97
CA HIS A 25 -28.49 -6.99 3.14
C HIS A 25 -27.48 -5.99 3.74
N GLY A 26 -27.94 -4.82 4.21
CA GLY A 26 -27.13 -3.86 4.95
C GLY A 26 -26.33 -2.87 4.10
N TYR A 27 -26.70 -2.71 2.83
CA TYR A 27 -26.13 -1.68 1.95
C TYR A 27 -26.96 -0.39 2.04
N MET A 28 -26.33 0.78 1.88
CA MET A 28 -27.05 2.05 1.65
C MET A 28 -27.17 2.27 0.16
N VAL A 29 -28.38 2.14 -0.39
CA VAL A 29 -28.61 2.19 -1.84
C VAL A 29 -29.19 3.53 -2.25
N GLN A 30 -28.45 4.26 -3.09
CA GLN A 30 -28.98 5.34 -3.91
C GLN A 30 -29.30 4.78 -5.30
N THR A 31 -30.38 5.25 -5.93
CA THR A 31 -30.84 4.73 -7.22
C THR A 31 -30.79 5.79 -8.31
N ALA A 32 -30.53 5.38 -9.55
CA ALA A 32 -30.72 6.17 -10.76
C ALA A 32 -31.51 5.37 -11.80
N SER A 33 -32.31 6.09 -12.59
CA SER A 33 -33.17 5.54 -13.64
C SER A 33 -32.52 5.54 -15.03
N SER A 34 -31.39 6.23 -15.19
CA SER A 34 -30.64 6.26 -16.44
C SER A 34 -29.15 6.46 -16.24
N GLY A 35 -28.36 6.18 -17.29
CA GLY A 35 -26.93 6.46 -17.31
C GLY A 35 -26.60 7.95 -17.13
N GLU A 36 -27.40 8.86 -17.68
CA GLU A 36 -27.22 10.30 -17.50
C GLU A 36 -27.45 10.73 -16.05
N GLU A 37 -28.52 10.22 -15.42
CA GLU A 37 -28.80 10.50 -14.01
C GLU A 37 -27.66 9.98 -13.12
N ALA A 38 -27.19 8.76 -13.37
CA ALA A 38 -26.07 8.18 -12.64
C ALA A 38 -24.79 9.04 -12.78
N LEU A 39 -24.44 9.47 -14.00
CA LEU A 39 -23.30 10.35 -14.23
C LEU A 39 -23.47 11.74 -13.61
N GLY A 40 -24.70 12.21 -13.45
CA GLY A 40 -25.02 13.43 -12.71
C GLY A 40 -24.77 13.26 -11.21
N LEU A 41 -25.30 12.17 -10.63
CA LEU A 41 -25.14 11.85 -9.21
C LEU A 41 -23.67 11.64 -8.83
N LEU A 42 -22.88 10.97 -9.68
CA LEU A 42 -21.45 10.75 -9.44
C LEU A 42 -20.60 12.04 -9.39
N ARG A 43 -21.17 13.21 -9.71
CA ARG A 43 -20.50 14.50 -9.53
C ARG A 43 -20.62 15.05 -8.10
N THR A 44 -21.63 14.62 -7.36
CA THR A 44 -21.95 15.14 -6.02
C THR A 44 -21.98 14.06 -4.95
N ALA A 45 -22.11 12.79 -5.34
CA ALA A 45 -22.09 11.62 -4.49
C ALA A 45 -20.86 10.75 -4.80
N GLU A 46 -20.29 10.16 -3.74
CA GLU A 46 -19.13 9.26 -3.82
C GLU A 46 -19.54 7.86 -3.35
N PRO A 47 -20.27 7.08 -4.18
CA PRO A 47 -20.60 5.71 -3.81
C PRO A 47 -19.33 4.85 -3.75
N ASP A 48 -19.38 3.80 -2.93
CA ASP A 48 -18.29 2.83 -2.82
C ASP A 48 -18.28 1.84 -3.98
N ILE A 49 -19.47 1.48 -4.46
CA ILE A 49 -19.67 0.54 -5.57
C ILE A 49 -20.81 1.04 -6.45
N LEU A 50 -20.61 0.96 -7.76
CA LEU A 50 -21.64 1.21 -8.78
C LEU A 50 -22.17 -0.13 -9.29
N VAL A 51 -23.48 -0.35 -9.17
CA VAL A 51 -24.19 -1.48 -9.77
C VAL A 51 -24.98 -0.94 -10.96
N LEU A 52 -24.71 -1.47 -12.15
CA LEU A 52 -25.13 -0.85 -13.40
C LEU A 52 -25.79 -1.88 -14.31
N ASP A 53 -27.01 -1.61 -14.76
CA ASP A 53 -27.61 -2.40 -15.83
C ASP A 53 -26.85 -2.21 -17.14
N LEU A 54 -26.58 -3.32 -17.82
CA LEU A 54 -25.93 -3.32 -19.13
C LEU A 54 -26.83 -2.70 -20.20
N VAL A 55 -28.13 -3.03 -20.18
CA VAL A 55 -29.06 -2.72 -21.27
C VAL A 55 -30.01 -1.63 -20.81
N MET A 56 -29.69 -0.39 -21.15
CA MET A 56 -30.52 0.77 -20.81
C MET A 56 -30.72 1.66 -22.04
N PRO A 57 -31.82 2.43 -22.11
CA PRO A 57 -32.06 3.39 -23.18
C PRO A 57 -31.01 4.51 -23.15
N ASN A 58 -30.70 5.04 -24.35
CA ASN A 58 -29.70 6.07 -24.60
C ASN A 58 -28.26 5.63 -24.32
N LEU A 59 -27.84 5.66 -23.06
CA LEU A 59 -26.50 5.27 -22.63
C LEU A 59 -26.50 3.85 -22.11
N THR A 60 -25.74 2.98 -22.78
CA THR A 60 -25.58 1.59 -22.33
C THR A 60 -24.72 1.52 -21.07
N GLY A 61 -24.81 0.41 -20.35
CA GLY A 61 -23.95 0.18 -19.18
C GLY A 61 -22.45 0.21 -19.52
N LEU A 62 -22.06 -0.21 -20.73
CA LEU A 62 -20.65 -0.12 -21.16
C LEU A 62 -20.23 1.33 -21.42
N ASP A 63 -21.11 2.17 -21.98
CA ASP A 63 -20.82 3.59 -22.19
C ASP A 63 -20.63 4.34 -20.87
N VAL A 64 -21.49 4.04 -19.89
CA VAL A 64 -21.40 4.61 -18.54
C VAL A 64 -20.12 4.12 -17.85
N LEU A 65 -19.81 2.81 -17.91
CA LEU A 65 -18.57 2.25 -17.36
C LEU A 65 -17.33 2.95 -17.93
N ALA A 66 -17.25 3.12 -19.24
CA ALA A 66 -16.11 3.75 -19.90
C ALA A 66 -15.89 5.19 -19.39
N ARG A 67 -16.98 5.96 -19.19
CA ARG A 67 -16.90 7.33 -18.66
C ARG A 67 -16.53 7.36 -17.18
N VAL A 68 -17.15 6.49 -16.37
CA VAL A 68 -16.86 6.39 -14.93
C VAL A 68 -15.39 6.02 -14.70
N LYS A 69 -14.81 5.14 -15.51
CA LYS A 69 -13.41 4.73 -15.37
C LYS A 69 -12.41 5.81 -15.78
N GLN A 70 -12.82 6.79 -16.58
CA GLN A 70 -12.01 7.97 -16.89
C GLN A 70 -11.99 8.97 -15.72
N THR A 71 -13.12 9.20 -15.05
CA THR A 71 -13.23 10.18 -13.96
C THR A 71 -12.89 9.60 -12.58
N SER A 72 -13.24 8.34 -12.35
CA SER A 72 -13.18 7.64 -11.07
C SER A 72 -12.64 6.21 -11.28
N PRO A 73 -11.36 6.06 -11.67
CA PRO A 73 -10.79 4.76 -12.07
C PRO A 73 -10.89 3.70 -10.97
N ASN A 74 -10.84 4.13 -9.71
CA ASN A 74 -10.85 3.27 -8.53
C ASN A 74 -12.27 2.84 -8.08
N LEU A 75 -13.34 3.44 -8.62
CA LEU A 75 -14.70 3.05 -8.27
C LEU A 75 -14.96 1.63 -8.76
N LEU A 76 -15.39 0.74 -7.86
CA LEU A 76 -15.74 -0.64 -8.24
C LEU A 76 -17.08 -0.62 -8.98
N VAL A 77 -17.11 -1.20 -10.18
CA VAL A 77 -18.31 -1.22 -11.03
C VAL A 77 -18.70 -2.67 -11.30
N ILE A 78 -19.93 -3.06 -10.96
CA ILE A 78 -20.50 -4.37 -11.23
C ILE A 78 -21.60 -4.18 -12.27
N LEU A 79 -21.45 -4.86 -13.42
CA LEU A 79 -22.47 -4.86 -14.46
C LEU A 79 -23.46 -6.00 -14.22
N VAL A 80 -24.75 -5.73 -14.40
CA VAL A 80 -25.83 -6.71 -14.23
C VAL A 80 -26.64 -6.76 -15.52
N THR A 81 -27.04 -7.94 -15.99
CA THR A 81 -27.91 -8.03 -17.18
C THR A 81 -28.75 -9.30 -17.25
N ALA A 82 -29.97 -9.19 -17.79
CA ALA A 82 -30.80 -10.35 -18.13
C ALA A 82 -30.44 -10.98 -19.50
N ARG A 83 -29.71 -10.25 -20.36
CA ARG A 83 -29.41 -10.64 -21.75
C ARG A 83 -27.97 -10.29 -22.13
N GLY A 84 -27.01 -10.85 -21.40
CA GLY A 84 -25.59 -10.68 -21.69
C GLY A 84 -25.05 -11.73 -22.64
N THR A 85 -24.10 -11.35 -23.50
CA THR A 85 -23.28 -12.29 -24.26
C THR A 85 -21.90 -12.44 -23.63
N VAL A 86 -21.19 -13.53 -23.97
CA VAL A 86 -19.78 -13.71 -23.58
C VAL A 86 -18.91 -12.55 -24.09
N LYS A 87 -19.26 -11.94 -25.23
CA LYS A 87 -18.54 -10.79 -25.77
C LYS A 87 -18.67 -9.56 -24.86
N ASP A 88 -19.86 -9.30 -24.34
CA ASP A 88 -20.12 -8.16 -23.45
C ASP A 88 -19.36 -8.30 -22.13
N ALA A 89 -19.29 -9.50 -21.57
CA ALA A 89 -18.52 -9.76 -20.35
C ALA A 89 -17.00 -9.54 -20.56
N VAL A 90 -16.47 -9.93 -21.72
CA VAL A 90 -15.07 -9.70 -22.08
C VAL A 90 -14.80 -8.20 -22.26
N GLU A 91 -15.72 -7.47 -22.88
CA GLU A 91 -15.59 -6.02 -23.08
C GLU A 91 -15.69 -5.24 -21.77
N ALA A 92 -16.65 -5.58 -20.92
CA ALA A 92 -16.77 -5.05 -19.55
C ALA A 92 -15.47 -5.19 -18.75
N THR A 93 -14.86 -6.39 -18.80
CA THR A 93 -13.59 -6.66 -18.12
C THR A 93 -12.45 -5.80 -18.68
N LYS A 94 -12.38 -5.63 -20.01
CA LYS A 94 -11.37 -4.77 -20.66
C LYS A 94 -11.52 -3.29 -20.28
N LEU A 95 -12.75 -2.83 -20.09
CA LEU A 95 -13.06 -1.46 -19.66
C LEU A 95 -12.86 -1.25 -18.15
N GLY A 96 -12.50 -2.30 -17.39
CA GLY A 96 -12.19 -2.20 -15.96
C GLY A 96 -13.39 -2.36 -15.03
N ALA A 97 -14.45 -3.05 -15.48
CA ALA A 97 -15.47 -3.57 -14.58
C ALA A 97 -14.83 -4.47 -13.52
N PHE A 98 -15.32 -4.39 -12.29
CA PHE A 98 -14.93 -5.31 -11.23
C PHE A 98 -15.54 -6.68 -11.45
N ASP A 99 -16.80 -6.73 -11.88
CA ASP A 99 -17.52 -7.97 -12.16
C ASP A 99 -18.66 -7.79 -13.16
N PHE A 100 -19.14 -8.92 -13.68
CA PHE A 100 -20.28 -9.01 -14.60
C PHE A 100 -21.17 -10.17 -14.18
N VAL A 101 -22.42 -9.89 -13.82
CA VAL A 101 -23.37 -10.87 -13.27
C VAL A 101 -24.66 -10.93 -14.07
N ALA A 102 -25.27 -12.11 -14.12
CA ALA A 102 -26.60 -12.27 -14.69
C ALA A 102 -27.67 -11.74 -13.71
N LYS A 103 -28.70 -11.06 -14.21
CA LYS A 103 -29.88 -10.69 -13.41
C LYS A 103 -30.65 -11.96 -13.06
N SER A 104 -30.67 -12.30 -11.77
CA SER A 104 -31.52 -13.34 -11.20
C SER A 104 -32.48 -12.73 -10.18
N ILE A 105 -33.63 -13.39 -9.96
CA ILE A 105 -34.62 -12.94 -8.97
C ILE A 105 -34.06 -13.04 -7.55
N ASP A 106 -33.18 -14.02 -7.30
CA ASP A 106 -32.52 -14.24 -6.02
C ASP A 106 -31.28 -13.34 -5.78
N MET A 107 -30.78 -12.66 -6.82
CA MET A 107 -29.57 -11.84 -6.77
C MET A 107 -28.35 -12.53 -6.13
N GLU A 108 -28.28 -13.87 -6.11
CA GLU A 108 -27.20 -14.59 -5.43
C GLU A 108 -25.83 -14.20 -6.00
N ASP A 109 -25.70 -14.17 -7.32
CA ASP A 109 -24.47 -13.79 -8.01
C ASP A 109 -24.07 -12.34 -7.74
N LEU A 110 -25.05 -11.43 -7.71
CA LEU A 110 -24.80 -10.01 -7.39
C LEU A 110 -24.33 -9.85 -5.95
N LEU A 111 -24.96 -10.54 -5.00
CA LEU A 111 -24.55 -10.51 -3.58
C LEU A 111 -23.15 -11.11 -3.39
N HIS A 112 -22.81 -12.17 -4.12
CA HIS A 112 -21.45 -12.72 -4.11
C HIS A 112 -20.42 -11.75 -4.68
N ALA A 113 -20.73 -11.06 -5.78
CA ALA A 113 -19.85 -10.04 -6.35
C ALA A 113 -19.68 -8.84 -5.40
N LEU A 114 -20.77 -8.37 -4.78
CA LEU A 114 -20.76 -7.32 -3.76
C LEU A 114 -19.96 -7.73 -2.52
N SER A 115 -20.03 -9.00 -2.09
CA SER A 115 -19.21 -9.51 -0.99
C SER A 115 -17.71 -9.41 -1.31
N ARG A 116 -17.29 -9.82 -2.51
CA ARG A 116 -15.88 -9.67 -2.95
C ARG A 116 -15.46 -8.20 -3.04
N ALA A 117 -16.31 -7.35 -3.60
CA ALA A 117 -16.04 -5.91 -3.72
C ALA A 117 -15.85 -5.26 -2.35
N THR A 118 -16.75 -5.52 -1.41
CA THR A 118 -16.67 -4.98 -0.05
C THR A 118 -15.49 -5.52 0.75
N GLN A 119 -15.09 -6.78 0.56
CA GLN A 119 -13.87 -7.32 1.15
C GLN A 119 -12.62 -6.58 0.64
N LEU A 120 -12.52 -6.36 -0.67
CA LEU A 120 -11.42 -5.60 -1.27
C LEU A 120 -11.37 -4.16 -0.71
N LEU A 121 -12.52 -3.48 -0.67
CA LEU A 121 -12.61 -2.13 -0.11
C LEU A 121 -12.29 -2.11 1.39
N THR A 122 -12.66 -3.14 2.14
CA THR A 122 -12.30 -3.26 3.56
C THR A 122 -10.79 -3.33 3.73
N LEU A 123 -10.11 -4.16 2.94
CA LEU A 123 -8.64 -4.26 2.97
C LEU A 123 -7.97 -2.94 2.59
N GLN A 124 -8.46 -2.26 1.54
CA GLN A 124 -7.95 -0.95 1.12
C GLN A 124 -8.15 0.12 2.20
N ARG A 125 -9.33 0.16 2.84
CA ARG A 125 -9.61 1.09 3.94
C ARG A 125 -8.77 0.78 5.18
N GLN A 126 -8.51 -0.49 5.49
CA GLN A 126 -7.63 -0.87 6.60
C GLN A 126 -6.20 -0.37 6.40
N VAL A 127 -5.67 -0.49 5.18
CA VAL A 127 -4.38 0.10 4.82
C VAL A 127 -4.40 1.62 4.98
N HIS A 128 -5.46 2.29 4.48
CA HIS A 128 -5.57 3.76 4.56
C HIS A 128 -5.74 4.31 5.98
N VAL A 129 -6.54 3.65 6.82
CA VAL A 129 -6.72 4.03 8.24
C VAL A 129 -5.44 3.82 9.04
N GLN A 130 -4.69 2.73 8.76
CA GLN A 130 -3.35 2.54 9.33
C GLN A 130 -2.40 3.66 8.88
N SER A 131 -2.40 4.03 7.59
CA SER A 131 -1.60 5.16 7.10
C SER A 131 -1.95 6.49 7.77
N GLY A 132 -3.23 6.76 8.08
CA GLY A 132 -3.67 7.98 8.75
C GLY A 132 -3.26 8.06 10.24
N GLN A 133 -3.38 6.96 10.98
CA GLN A 133 -2.91 6.90 12.38
C GLN A 133 -1.38 6.92 12.48
N ASP A 134 -0.70 6.29 11.52
CA ASP A 134 0.75 6.32 11.43
C ASP A 134 1.25 7.71 11.02
N ALA A 135 0.56 8.44 10.15
CA ALA A 135 0.95 9.80 9.78
C ALA A 135 1.01 10.75 10.99
N ASP A 136 0.03 10.73 11.89
CA ASP A 136 0.09 11.52 13.15
C ASP A 136 1.22 11.01 14.06
N ARG A 137 1.39 9.69 14.17
CA ARG A 137 2.44 9.10 15.00
C ARG A 137 3.85 9.47 14.57
N TYR A 138 4.09 9.60 13.26
CA TYR A 138 5.40 9.88 12.66
C TYR A 138 5.55 11.32 12.16
N ALA A 139 4.65 12.22 12.56
CA ALA A 139 4.75 13.63 12.22
C ALA A 139 6.02 14.26 12.83
N PHE A 140 6.60 15.24 12.13
CA PHE A 140 7.86 15.87 12.55
C PHE A 140 7.83 16.47 13.97
N ASP A 141 6.69 16.99 14.39
CA ASP A 141 6.47 17.61 15.71
C ASP A 141 6.38 16.57 16.84
N ARG A 142 6.12 15.29 16.52
CA ARG A 142 6.19 14.18 17.47
C ARG A 142 7.62 13.69 17.73
N VAL A 143 8.60 14.10 16.93
CA VAL A 143 9.99 13.71 17.13
C VAL A 143 10.60 14.53 18.27
N ILE A 144 11.09 13.86 19.30
CA ILE A 144 11.82 14.50 20.38
C ILE A 144 13.20 14.93 19.87
N ALA A 145 13.41 16.25 19.82
CA ALA A 145 14.64 16.90 19.39
C ALA A 145 14.92 18.17 20.24
N LYS A 146 15.33 17.97 21.48
CA LYS A 146 15.72 19.01 22.44
C LYS A 146 17.22 19.30 22.42
N SER A 147 18.05 18.28 22.16
CA SER A 147 19.50 18.47 22.03
C SER A 147 19.86 19.19 20.73
N PRO A 148 20.94 20.01 20.71
CA PRO A 148 21.43 20.62 19.47
C PRO A 148 21.77 19.57 18.40
N ALA A 149 22.39 18.45 18.80
CA ALA A 149 22.74 17.36 17.88
C ALA A 149 21.53 16.76 17.16
N THR A 150 20.42 16.52 17.90
CA THR A 150 19.19 16.02 17.27
C THR A 150 18.46 17.10 16.48
N GLN A 151 18.55 18.38 16.88
CA GLN A 151 17.98 19.49 16.10
C GLN A 151 18.65 19.63 14.73
N ASP A 152 19.99 19.63 14.69
CA ASP A 152 20.77 19.68 13.45
C ASP A 152 20.48 18.46 12.56
N PHE A 153 20.42 17.28 13.17
CA PHE A 153 19.99 16.06 12.48
C PHE A 153 18.58 16.21 11.88
N MET A 154 17.62 16.76 12.62
CA MET A 154 16.25 16.93 12.14
C MET A 154 16.13 17.97 11.02
N ILE A 155 17.04 18.93 10.90
CA ILE A 155 17.11 19.82 9.73
C ILE A 155 17.41 19.00 8.47
N GLN A 156 18.39 18.08 8.55
CA GLN A 156 18.74 17.20 7.44
C GLN A 156 17.58 16.26 7.08
N VAL A 157 16.91 15.68 8.08
CA VAL A 157 15.74 14.81 7.89
C VAL A 157 14.61 15.57 7.17
N ARG A 158 14.33 16.81 7.55
CA ARG A 158 13.28 17.64 6.93
C ARG A 158 13.57 17.95 5.47
N GLU A 159 14.82 18.27 5.12
CA GLU A 159 15.20 18.47 3.72
C GLU A 159 15.08 17.17 2.91
N LEU A 160 15.46 16.03 3.51
CA LEU A 160 15.40 14.75 2.83
C LEU A 160 13.97 14.22 2.62
N ALA A 161 13.03 14.58 3.49
CA ALA A 161 11.62 14.23 3.31
C ALA A 161 11.00 14.90 2.08
N LYS A 162 11.47 16.09 1.70
CA LYS A 162 11.01 16.81 0.49
C LYS A 162 11.46 16.14 -0.81
N ASN A 163 12.47 15.27 -0.77
CA ASN A 163 13.01 14.58 -1.95
C ASN A 163 12.75 13.07 -1.86
N ASP A 164 11.75 12.59 -2.60
CA ASP A 164 11.34 11.18 -2.60
C ASP A 164 12.08 10.31 -3.64
N ARG A 165 13.00 10.89 -4.42
CA ARG A 165 13.68 10.21 -5.53
C ARG A 165 15.00 9.58 -5.16
N VAL A 166 15.61 10.03 -4.06
CA VAL A 166 16.93 9.57 -3.61
C VAL A 166 16.83 8.40 -2.64
N THR A 167 17.74 7.45 -2.78
CA THR A 167 17.95 6.39 -1.80
C THR A 167 18.56 6.98 -0.54
N VAL A 168 18.07 6.53 0.62
CA VAL A 168 18.53 7.00 1.93
C VAL A 168 19.19 5.86 2.68
N LEU A 169 20.40 6.08 3.19
CA LEU A 169 21.10 5.20 4.11
C LEU A 169 21.10 5.80 5.52
N LEU A 170 20.42 5.16 6.46
CA LEU A 170 20.37 5.53 7.87
C LEU A 170 21.41 4.70 8.64
N GLN A 171 22.36 5.37 9.26
CA GLN A 171 23.41 4.74 10.07
C GLN A 171 23.25 5.13 11.53
N GLY A 172 23.66 4.24 12.43
CA GLY A 172 23.66 4.52 13.86
C GLY A 172 23.57 3.24 14.68
N GLU A 173 23.96 3.33 15.93
CA GLU A 173 23.97 2.19 16.85
C GLU A 173 22.58 1.55 16.99
N THR A 174 22.54 0.30 17.42
CA THR A 174 21.28 -0.40 17.73
C THR A 174 20.46 0.42 18.73
N GLY A 175 19.16 0.59 18.47
CA GLY A 175 18.26 1.31 19.37
C GLY A 175 18.32 2.85 19.29
N THR A 176 19.09 3.44 18.37
CA THR A 176 19.12 4.90 18.18
C THR A 176 17.87 5.49 17.50
N GLY A 177 17.02 4.63 16.91
CA GLY A 177 15.76 5.02 16.26
C GLY A 177 15.80 5.06 14.73
N LYS A 178 16.71 4.34 14.07
CA LYS A 178 16.83 4.30 12.60
C LYS A 178 15.52 4.03 11.88
N GLN A 179 14.84 2.94 12.23
CA GLN A 179 13.54 2.56 11.70
C GLN A 179 12.47 3.65 11.94
N TYR A 180 12.48 4.28 13.12
CA TYR A 180 11.55 5.36 13.44
C TYR A 180 11.77 6.58 12.54
N ILE A 181 13.03 7.02 12.37
CA ILE A 181 13.35 8.15 11.49
C ILE A 181 13.04 7.85 10.02
N ALA A 182 13.27 6.61 9.54
CA ALA A 182 12.85 6.22 8.19
C ALA A 182 11.34 6.43 7.96
N ARG A 183 10.52 6.03 8.94
CA ARG A 183 9.06 6.26 8.89
C ARG A 183 8.71 7.74 8.95
N VAL A 184 9.40 8.53 9.78
CA VAL A 184 9.26 10.00 9.78
C VAL A 184 9.54 10.58 8.40
N ILE A 185 10.60 10.15 7.71
CA ILE A 185 10.92 10.61 6.35
C ILE A 185 9.80 10.24 5.37
N HIS A 186 9.26 9.02 5.43
CA HIS A 186 8.17 8.57 4.57
C HIS A 186 6.88 9.38 4.79
N TYR A 187 6.39 9.44 6.04
CA TYR A 187 5.10 10.04 6.38
C TYR A 187 5.08 11.57 6.29
N ASN A 188 6.22 12.22 6.11
CA ASN A 188 6.32 13.66 5.86
C ASN A 188 6.82 13.98 4.44
N GLY A 189 6.86 12.99 3.54
CA GLY A 189 7.26 13.16 2.14
C GLY A 189 6.12 13.04 1.13
N ALA A 190 6.43 13.13 -0.15
CA ALA A 190 5.45 13.07 -1.24
C ALA A 190 4.64 11.75 -1.29
N ARG A 191 5.19 10.66 -0.74
CA ARG A 191 4.60 9.31 -0.69
C ARG A 191 3.92 8.98 0.64
N ALA A 192 3.65 9.96 1.51
CA ALA A 192 3.14 9.75 2.87
C ALA A 192 1.82 8.97 2.98
N HIS A 193 0.99 9.00 1.93
CA HIS A 193 -0.30 8.31 1.85
C HIS A 193 -0.22 6.97 1.09
N LYS A 194 1.00 6.52 0.77
CA LYS A 194 1.30 5.26 0.08
C LYS A 194 1.89 4.25 1.08
N PRO A 195 2.01 2.96 0.71
CA PRO A 195 2.56 1.96 1.62
C PRO A 195 4.00 2.28 2.07
N CYS A 196 4.29 2.00 3.34
CA CYS A 196 5.64 1.98 3.88
C CYS A 196 5.92 0.54 4.34
N ILE A 197 6.54 -0.25 3.48
CA ILE A 197 6.81 -1.67 3.74
C ILE A 197 8.22 -1.81 4.31
N GLU A 198 8.32 -2.58 5.38
CA GLU A 198 9.59 -2.83 6.05
C GLU A 198 10.07 -4.26 5.81
N VAL A 199 11.37 -4.38 5.59
CA VAL A 199 12.10 -5.64 5.42
C VAL A 199 13.11 -5.72 6.54
N ASP A 200 12.73 -6.40 7.63
CA ASP A 200 13.64 -6.75 8.73
C ASP A 200 14.55 -7.89 8.26
N CYS A 201 15.77 -7.54 7.80
CA CYS A 201 16.67 -8.50 7.18
C CYS A 201 17.06 -9.65 8.14
N PRO A 202 17.37 -9.39 9.44
CA PRO A 202 17.64 -10.43 10.42
C PRO A 202 16.48 -11.42 10.67
N SER A 203 15.23 -10.96 10.58
CA SER A 203 14.06 -11.77 10.94
C SER A 203 13.62 -12.76 9.86
N ILE A 204 14.05 -12.56 8.60
CA ILE A 204 13.64 -13.42 7.48
C ILE A 204 14.67 -14.55 7.29
N PRO A 205 14.25 -15.84 7.34
CA PRO A 205 15.15 -16.96 7.07
C PRO A 205 15.78 -16.84 5.67
N ARG A 206 17.09 -17.08 5.58
CA ARG A 206 17.87 -16.91 4.33
C ARG A 206 17.26 -17.62 3.13
N GLU A 207 16.76 -18.84 3.33
CA GLU A 207 16.13 -19.67 2.28
C GLU A 207 14.81 -19.09 1.76
N LEU A 208 14.09 -18.32 2.59
CA LEU A 208 12.80 -17.72 2.24
C LEU A 208 12.93 -16.29 1.75
N PHE A 209 14.06 -15.62 2.04
CA PHE A 209 14.24 -14.20 1.81
C PHE A 209 13.98 -13.80 0.36
N GLU A 210 14.49 -14.56 -0.60
CA GLU A 210 14.26 -14.26 -2.01
C GLU A 210 12.76 -14.27 -2.37
N SER A 211 12.05 -15.31 -1.91
CA SER A 211 10.62 -15.46 -2.13
C SER A 211 9.80 -14.40 -1.39
N GLU A 212 10.20 -13.98 -0.19
CA GLU A 212 9.53 -12.88 0.53
C GLU A 212 9.72 -11.55 -0.20
N LEU A 213 10.95 -11.24 -0.60
CA LEU A 213 11.29 -9.94 -1.18
C LEU A 213 10.72 -9.77 -2.60
N PHE A 214 10.91 -10.78 -3.45
CA PHE A 214 10.54 -10.74 -4.87
C PHE A 214 9.23 -11.48 -5.19
N GLY A 215 8.66 -12.24 -4.26
CA GLY A 215 7.52 -13.10 -4.56
C GLY A 215 7.91 -14.30 -5.42
N HIS A 216 6.95 -15.19 -5.67
CA HIS A 216 7.19 -16.40 -6.44
C HIS A 216 5.98 -16.83 -7.27
N GLU A 217 6.27 -17.48 -8.40
CA GLU A 217 5.25 -18.17 -9.19
C GLU A 217 4.98 -19.58 -8.65
N LYS A 218 3.79 -20.12 -8.96
CA LYS A 218 3.41 -21.48 -8.57
C LYS A 218 4.41 -22.49 -9.14
N GLY A 219 4.90 -23.41 -8.29
CA GLY A 219 5.82 -24.46 -8.69
C GLY A 219 7.28 -24.04 -8.88
N SER A 220 7.65 -22.82 -8.45
CA SER A 220 9.02 -22.31 -8.55
C SER A 220 10.03 -23.02 -7.64
N PHE A 221 9.59 -23.63 -6.54
CA PHE A 221 10.38 -24.48 -5.64
C PHE A 221 9.50 -25.46 -4.87
N THR A 222 10.12 -26.42 -4.18
CA THR A 222 9.42 -27.43 -3.36
C THR A 222 8.64 -26.76 -2.24
N GLY A 223 7.31 -26.81 -2.30
CA GLY A 223 6.41 -26.13 -1.35
C GLY A 223 5.70 -24.89 -1.89
N ALA A 224 6.01 -24.43 -3.12
CA ALA A 224 5.34 -23.32 -3.79
C ALA A 224 3.96 -23.72 -4.35
N ALA A 225 3.00 -23.99 -3.45
CA ALA A 225 1.65 -24.47 -3.79
C ALA A 225 0.82 -23.43 -4.58
N GLY A 226 1.10 -22.15 -4.42
CA GLY A 226 0.44 -21.03 -5.08
C GLY A 226 1.42 -19.94 -5.49
N ARG A 227 0.90 -18.89 -6.13
CA ARG A 227 1.64 -17.65 -6.40
C ARG A 227 1.66 -16.79 -5.14
N LYS A 228 2.78 -16.12 -4.87
CA LYS A 228 2.92 -15.14 -3.78
C LYS A 228 3.46 -13.82 -4.32
N THR A 229 2.84 -12.73 -3.89
CA THR A 229 3.29 -11.35 -4.15
C THR A 229 4.46 -11.00 -3.22
N GLY A 230 5.52 -10.37 -3.75
CA GLY A 230 6.69 -9.98 -2.97
C GLY A 230 6.54 -8.66 -2.22
N LEU A 231 7.40 -8.42 -1.23
CA LEU A 231 7.44 -7.17 -0.46
C LEU A 231 7.71 -5.93 -1.33
N ILE A 232 8.51 -6.06 -2.41
CA ILE A 232 8.74 -4.97 -3.36
C ILE A 232 7.43 -4.56 -4.06
N GLU A 233 6.61 -5.53 -4.47
CA GLU A 233 5.31 -5.25 -5.12
C GLU A 233 4.30 -4.67 -4.14
N LEU A 234 4.32 -5.12 -2.89
CA LEU A 234 3.47 -4.56 -1.84
C LEU A 234 3.83 -3.10 -1.52
N ALA A 235 5.07 -2.69 -1.80
CA ALA A 235 5.56 -1.33 -1.60
C ALA A 235 5.29 -0.39 -2.79
N GLU A 236 4.64 -0.87 -3.86
CA GLU A 236 4.46 -0.13 -5.10
C GLU A 236 3.83 1.27 -4.88
N GLY A 237 4.44 2.28 -5.48
CA GLY A 237 4.11 3.69 -5.31
C GLY A 237 4.55 4.29 -3.97
N GLY A 238 5.07 3.49 -3.05
CA GLY A 238 5.43 3.87 -1.68
C GLY A 238 6.94 3.80 -1.38
N THR A 239 7.25 3.35 -0.15
CA THR A 239 8.63 3.19 0.34
C THR A 239 8.86 1.74 0.77
N LEU A 240 10.01 1.20 0.40
CA LEU A 240 10.55 -0.04 0.96
C LEU A 240 11.75 0.29 1.85
N LEU A 241 11.63 -0.03 3.14
CA LEU A 241 12.64 0.18 4.16
C LEU A 241 13.32 -1.14 4.50
N PHE A 242 14.62 -1.26 4.22
CA PHE A 242 15.42 -2.37 4.71
C PHE A 242 15.97 -2.03 6.09
N ASP A 243 15.56 -2.76 7.12
CA ASP A 243 16.20 -2.68 8.44
C ASP A 243 17.34 -3.69 8.52
N GLU A 244 18.45 -3.23 9.08
CA GLU A 244 19.74 -3.93 9.14
C GLU A 244 20.18 -4.53 7.78
N ILE A 245 20.27 -3.67 6.74
CA ILE A 245 20.66 -4.06 5.37
C ILE A 245 22.00 -4.82 5.30
N GLY A 246 22.88 -4.61 6.28
CA GLY A 246 24.15 -5.33 6.39
C GLY A 246 24.02 -6.83 6.63
N ASP A 247 22.82 -7.33 6.95
CA ASP A 247 22.50 -8.76 7.08
C ASP A 247 21.92 -9.38 5.79
N LEU A 248 21.76 -8.58 4.72
CA LEU A 248 21.27 -9.09 3.44
C LEU A 248 22.26 -10.11 2.85
N PRO A 249 21.83 -11.33 2.50
CA PRO A 249 22.70 -12.33 1.86
C PRO A 249 23.34 -11.79 0.56
N LEU A 250 24.63 -12.09 0.34
CA LEU A 250 25.39 -11.64 -0.84
C LEU A 250 24.71 -11.95 -2.18
N SER A 251 24.05 -13.11 -2.28
CA SER A 251 23.29 -13.51 -3.48
C SER A 251 22.12 -12.57 -3.78
N LEU A 252 21.48 -12.02 -2.74
CA LEU A 252 20.36 -11.09 -2.85
C LEU A 252 20.82 -9.65 -3.04
N GLN A 253 22.00 -9.29 -2.55
CA GLN A 253 22.58 -7.95 -2.77
C GLN A 253 22.70 -7.63 -4.27
N ALA A 254 23.12 -8.60 -5.09
CA ALA A 254 23.21 -8.42 -6.55
C ALA A 254 21.83 -8.22 -7.20
N LYS A 255 20.80 -8.94 -6.72
CA LYS A 255 19.43 -8.80 -7.23
C LYS A 255 18.83 -7.47 -6.81
N LEU A 256 19.02 -7.07 -5.55
CA LEU A 256 18.56 -5.77 -5.05
C LEU A 256 19.18 -4.61 -5.82
N LEU A 257 20.50 -4.66 -6.10
CA LEU A 257 21.17 -3.66 -6.93
C LEU A 257 20.47 -3.49 -8.29
N ARG A 258 20.20 -4.60 -8.99
CA ARG A 258 19.48 -4.57 -10.28
C ARG A 258 18.11 -3.93 -10.15
N VAL A 259 17.35 -4.21 -9.09
CA VAL A 259 16.03 -3.56 -8.91
C VAL A 259 16.16 -2.05 -8.70
N ILE A 260 17.15 -1.60 -7.92
CA ILE A 260 17.39 -0.18 -7.65
C ILE A 260 17.84 0.56 -8.92
N GLU A 261 18.60 -0.10 -9.80
CA GLU A 261 19.11 0.46 -11.06
C GLU A 261 18.09 0.41 -12.20
N GLU A 262 17.57 -0.79 -12.49
CA GLU A 262 16.70 -1.06 -13.64
C GLU A 262 15.23 -0.69 -13.39
N ARG A 263 14.84 -0.46 -12.12
CA ARG A 263 13.45 -0.18 -11.73
C ARG A 263 12.46 -1.26 -12.19
N MET A 264 12.94 -2.50 -12.23
CA MET A 264 12.13 -3.67 -12.56
C MET A 264 12.77 -4.94 -12.00
N PHE A 265 11.98 -5.99 -11.85
CA PHE A 265 12.46 -7.29 -11.38
C PHE A 265 11.58 -8.43 -11.90
N ARG A 266 11.93 -9.68 -11.56
CA ARG A 266 11.13 -10.87 -11.85
C ARG A 266 10.90 -11.66 -10.56
N ARG A 267 9.71 -12.27 -10.44
CA ARG A 267 9.44 -13.22 -9.35
C ARG A 267 10.33 -14.45 -9.46
N VAL A 268 10.51 -15.16 -8.34
CA VAL A 268 11.19 -16.45 -8.34
C VAL A 268 10.43 -17.44 -9.24
N GLY A 269 11.14 -18.02 -10.21
CA GLY A 269 10.57 -18.93 -11.21
C GLY A 269 9.72 -18.25 -12.30
N GLY A 270 9.57 -16.93 -12.28
CA GLY A 270 8.82 -16.17 -13.27
C GLY A 270 9.69 -15.60 -14.40
N SER A 271 9.11 -15.49 -15.60
CA SER A 271 9.75 -14.83 -16.76
C SER A 271 9.25 -13.41 -17.00
N ALA A 272 8.08 -13.06 -16.43
CA ALA A 272 7.49 -11.74 -16.57
C ALA A 272 8.29 -10.70 -15.78
N THR A 273 8.68 -9.62 -16.45
CA THR A 273 9.29 -8.47 -15.81
C THR A 273 8.21 -7.55 -15.23
N ILE A 274 8.39 -7.15 -13.98
CA ILE A 274 7.49 -6.30 -13.22
C ILE A 274 8.19 -4.95 -12.98
N PRO A 275 7.62 -3.80 -13.44
CA PRO A 275 8.17 -2.48 -13.13
C PRO A 275 8.01 -2.14 -11.65
N VAL A 276 8.88 -1.27 -11.13
CA VAL A 276 8.94 -0.88 -9.71
C VAL A 276 9.03 0.63 -9.57
N ASP A 277 7.99 1.24 -9.02
CA ASP A 277 8.01 2.63 -8.55
C ASP A 277 8.04 2.69 -7.01
N VAL A 278 9.23 2.44 -6.45
CA VAL A 278 9.44 2.38 -5.00
C VAL A 278 10.59 3.28 -4.58
N ARG A 279 10.42 4.03 -3.48
CA ARG A 279 11.54 4.70 -2.80
C ARG A 279 12.25 3.70 -1.90
N PHE A 280 13.55 3.53 -2.10
CA PHE A 280 14.37 2.66 -1.26
C PHE A 280 14.98 3.44 -0.09
N MET A 281 14.82 2.91 1.12
CA MET A 281 15.55 3.34 2.30
C MET A 281 16.22 2.13 2.94
N ALA A 282 17.40 2.31 3.50
CA ALA A 282 18.14 1.26 4.19
C ALA A 282 18.64 1.77 5.53
N ALA A 283 18.59 0.94 6.56
CA ALA A 283 19.12 1.21 7.88
C ALA A 283 20.17 0.14 8.25
N THR A 284 21.20 0.54 9.00
CA THR A 284 22.23 -0.39 9.47
C THR A 284 22.92 0.12 10.73
N ASN A 285 23.24 -0.78 11.66
CA ASN A 285 24.17 -0.53 12.75
C ASN A 285 25.64 -0.85 12.40
N ARG A 286 25.87 -1.51 11.25
CA ARG A 286 27.19 -1.94 10.81
C ARG A 286 27.89 -0.86 10.00
N ASN A 287 29.22 -0.82 10.11
CA ASN A 287 30.04 -0.10 9.15
C ASN A 287 30.09 -0.87 7.83
N LEU A 288 29.30 -0.43 6.84
CA LEU A 288 29.25 -1.07 5.53
C LEU A 288 30.59 -0.97 4.78
N LYS A 289 31.41 0.06 5.02
CA LYS A 289 32.74 0.15 4.38
C LYS A 289 33.65 -1.00 4.84
N ASP A 290 33.60 -1.33 6.12
CA ASP A 290 34.37 -2.46 6.68
C ASP A 290 33.80 -3.80 6.18
N ALA A 291 32.48 -3.92 6.06
CA ALA A 291 31.83 -5.11 5.50
C ALA A 291 32.21 -5.33 4.01
N VAL A 292 32.34 -4.25 3.24
CA VAL A 292 32.86 -4.29 1.86
C VAL A 292 34.31 -4.78 1.85
N ALA A 293 35.18 -4.22 2.70
CA ALA A 293 36.58 -4.64 2.79
C ALA A 293 36.74 -6.13 3.18
N LYS A 294 35.78 -6.69 3.91
CA LYS A 294 35.73 -8.11 4.30
C LYS A 294 35.04 -9.03 3.27
N GLY A 295 34.48 -8.47 2.20
CA GLY A 295 33.73 -9.23 1.20
C GLY A 295 32.34 -9.71 1.68
N GLU A 296 31.83 -9.15 2.78
CA GLU A 296 30.52 -9.47 3.35
C GLU A 296 29.40 -8.61 2.75
N PHE A 297 29.78 -7.50 2.11
CA PHE A 297 28.87 -6.60 1.42
C PHE A 297 29.45 -6.20 0.06
N ARG A 298 28.61 -6.09 -0.97
CA ARG A 298 29.07 -5.70 -2.30
C ARG A 298 29.32 -4.20 -2.38
N GLU A 299 30.46 -3.85 -2.96
CA GLU A 299 30.88 -2.46 -3.15
C GLU A 299 29.90 -1.66 -4.02
N ASP A 300 29.41 -2.26 -5.11
CA ASP A 300 28.45 -1.63 -6.04
C ASP A 300 27.11 -1.27 -5.36
N LEU A 301 26.54 -2.19 -4.60
CA LEU A 301 25.34 -1.94 -3.81
C LEU A 301 25.58 -0.87 -2.74
N TYR A 302 26.74 -0.89 -2.06
CA TYR A 302 27.07 0.13 -1.06
C TYR A 302 27.04 1.53 -1.67
N PHE A 303 27.69 1.74 -2.82
CA PHE A 303 27.67 3.04 -3.50
C PHE A 303 26.27 3.45 -3.95
N ARG A 304 25.43 2.49 -4.38
CA ARG A 304 24.06 2.77 -4.81
C ARG A 304 23.12 3.11 -3.65
N LEU A 305 23.38 2.59 -2.46
CA LEU A 305 22.64 2.93 -1.23
C LEU A 305 23.15 4.23 -0.59
N ASN A 306 24.45 4.46 -0.59
CA ASN A 306 25.13 5.59 0.05
C ASN A 306 25.06 6.90 -0.78
N VAL A 307 23.88 7.20 -1.34
CA VAL A 307 23.63 8.45 -2.10
C VAL A 307 23.40 9.62 -1.14
N VAL A 308 22.49 9.43 -0.18
CA VAL A 308 22.31 10.34 0.96
C VAL A 308 22.40 9.51 2.23
N THR A 309 23.33 9.87 3.11
CA THR A 309 23.58 9.14 4.35
C THR A 309 23.27 10.03 5.54
N LEU A 310 22.44 9.52 6.43
CA LEU A 310 22.05 10.16 7.68
C LEU A 310 22.55 9.33 8.84
N THR A 311 23.48 9.90 9.62
CA THR A 311 24.00 9.25 10.83
C THR A 311 23.24 9.76 12.03
N ILE A 312 22.55 8.85 12.72
CA ILE A 312 21.75 9.17 13.91
C ILE A 312 22.67 9.25 15.12
N PRO A 313 22.67 10.38 15.86
CA PRO A 313 23.50 10.51 17.05
C PRO A 313 23.06 9.50 18.13
N PRO A 314 24.01 8.80 18.76
CA PRO A 314 23.72 7.92 19.89
C PRO A 314 23.22 8.74 21.08
N LEU A 315 22.46 8.11 21.99
CA LEU A 315 21.80 8.82 23.10
C LEU A 315 22.78 9.61 24.00
N ARG A 316 24.02 9.14 24.14
CA ARG A 316 25.09 9.80 24.89
C ARG A 316 25.55 11.14 24.29
N GLU A 317 25.28 11.38 23.01
CA GLU A 317 25.58 12.64 22.30
C GLU A 317 24.38 13.60 22.27
N ARG A 318 23.25 13.20 22.86
CA ARG A 318 22.01 13.98 22.92
C ARG A 318 21.35 13.91 24.32
N PRO A 319 22.05 14.33 25.39
CA PRO A 319 21.58 14.17 26.76
C PRO A 319 20.26 14.90 27.05
N GLU A 320 19.98 16.02 26.38
CA GLU A 320 18.74 16.79 26.55
C GLU A 320 17.50 16.04 26.03
N ASP A 321 17.68 15.01 25.20
CA ASP A 321 16.59 14.17 24.70
C ASP A 321 16.21 13.06 25.69
N ILE A 322 17.09 12.73 26.64
CA ILE A 322 16.91 11.60 27.56
C ILE A 322 15.66 11.76 28.42
N ILE A 323 15.50 12.89 29.12
CA ILE A 323 14.37 13.12 30.02
C ILE A 323 13.02 13.18 29.28
N PRO A 324 12.90 13.90 28.14
CA PRO A 324 11.68 13.85 27.34
C PRO A 324 11.34 12.43 26.84
N LEU A 325 12.33 11.67 26.34
CA LEU A 325 12.13 10.29 25.87
C LEU A 325 11.68 9.38 27.02
N ALA A 326 12.36 9.44 28.16
CA ALA A 326 12.02 8.65 29.35
C ALA A 326 10.61 8.97 29.84
N THR A 327 10.23 10.24 29.89
CA THR A 327 8.88 10.67 30.27
C THR A 327 7.83 10.10 29.31
N GLN A 328 8.07 10.18 28.00
CA GLN A 328 7.15 9.64 27.00
C GLN A 328 6.98 8.12 27.15
N PHE A 329 8.07 7.38 27.36
CA PHE A 329 8.01 5.94 27.57
C PHE A 329 7.34 5.55 28.89
N LEU A 330 7.55 6.33 29.95
CA LEU A 330 6.88 6.14 31.24
C LEU A 330 5.37 6.28 31.09
N VAL A 331 4.90 7.38 30.49
CA VAL A 331 3.47 7.63 30.25
C VAL A 331 2.87 6.49 29.40
N ARG A 332 3.53 6.13 28.30
CA ARG A 332 3.06 5.07 27.41
C ARG A 332 2.99 3.71 28.11
N SER A 333 3.99 3.38 28.92
CA SER A 333 4.05 2.12 29.66
C SER A 333 2.99 2.07 30.76
N ALA A 334 2.80 3.16 31.50
CA ALA A 334 1.77 3.28 32.52
C ALA A 334 0.37 3.09 31.93
N LEU A 335 0.06 3.74 30.80
CA LEU A 335 -1.21 3.55 30.08
C LEU A 335 -1.41 2.10 29.63
N SER A 336 -0.38 1.48 29.01
CA SER A 336 -0.44 0.09 28.57
C SER A 336 -0.65 -0.90 29.73
N LEU A 337 -0.07 -0.61 30.90
CA LEU A 337 -0.17 -1.42 32.10
C LEU A 337 -1.37 -1.03 32.99
N ARG A 338 -2.18 -0.05 32.57
CA ARG A 338 -3.29 0.53 33.33
C ARG A 338 -2.87 1.01 34.73
N LYS A 339 -1.68 1.58 34.84
CA LYS A 339 -1.12 2.18 36.06
C LYS A 339 -1.21 3.71 35.99
N PRO A 340 -1.31 4.40 37.15
CA PRO A 340 -1.17 5.85 37.18
C PRO A 340 0.23 6.27 36.71
N VAL A 341 0.31 7.44 36.08
CA VAL A 341 1.55 8.08 35.60
C VAL A 341 2.19 8.86 36.72
#